data_AF-A0A352NJR4-F1
#
_entry.id   AF-A0A352NJR4-F1
#
_cell.length_a   1.000
_cell.length_b   1.000
_cell.length_c   1.000
_cell.angle_alpha   90.00
_cell.angle_beta   90.00
_cell.angle_gamma   90.00
#
_symmetry.space_group_name_H-M   'P 1'
#
loop_
_entity.id
_entity.type
_entity.pdbx_description
1 polymer ?
#
loop_
_entity_poly.entity_id
_entity_poly.type
_entity_poly.pdbx_seq_one_letter_code
_entity_poly.pdbx_strand_id
1 'polypeptide(L)'
;MYEAKLESMGLKLPPVPKPVAAYVPAVMVGKYIYTSGQLPLVDGELAYKGKMGRELTEDQGYAAAKICAVNCLSAVREMAGSLDHVEKIVKVTGFVNSAEGFVNQPKVINGASELLGEIFGEAGRHA
;
A
#
# COMPACT_ATOMS: atom_id res chain seq x y z
N MET A 1 -8.18 11.37 -13.53
CA MET A 1 -7.78 11.91 -12.21
C MET A 1 -7.97 10.81 -11.19
N TYR A 2 -6.89 10.44 -10.50
CA TYR A 2 -6.83 9.33 -9.57
C TYR A 2 -7.61 9.60 -8.28
N GLU A 3 -7.68 10.85 -7.81
CA GLU A 3 -8.49 11.21 -6.63
C GLU A 3 -9.98 10.94 -6.88
N ALA A 4 -10.53 11.35 -8.02
CA ALA A 4 -11.91 11.05 -8.41
C ALA A 4 -12.14 9.53 -8.57
N LYS A 5 -11.13 8.78 -9.03
CA LYS A 5 -11.21 7.32 -9.15
C LYS A 5 -11.31 6.66 -7.78
N LEU A 6 -10.48 7.08 -6.81
CA LEU A 6 -10.56 6.64 -5.42
C LEU A 6 -11.97 6.89 -4.84
N GLU A 7 -12.52 8.10 -5.03
CA GLU A 7 -13.86 8.44 -4.57
C GLU A 7 -14.94 7.52 -5.18
N SER A 8 -14.87 7.26 -6.49
CA SER A 8 -15.81 6.36 -7.17
C SER A 8 -15.75 4.91 -6.68
N MET A 9 -14.59 4.49 -6.15
CA MET A 9 -14.38 3.19 -5.54
C MET A 9 -14.79 3.17 -4.05
N GLY A 10 -15.26 4.30 -3.50
CA GLY A 10 -15.55 4.44 -2.08
C GLY A 10 -14.31 4.43 -1.19
N LEU A 11 -13.12 4.59 -1.76
CA LEU A 11 -11.85 4.56 -1.05
C LEU A 11 -11.51 5.95 -0.51
N LYS A 12 -11.28 6.02 0.79
CA LYS A 12 -10.75 7.21 1.46
C LYS A 12 -9.33 6.94 1.90
N LEU A 13 -8.42 7.85 1.54
CA LEU A 13 -7.05 7.80 2.02
C LEU A 13 -7.02 8.31 3.47
N PRO A 14 -6.58 7.50 4.44
CA PRO A 14 -6.47 7.94 5.82
C PRO A 14 -5.40 9.03 5.96
N PRO A 15 -5.39 9.78 7.08
CA PRO A 15 -4.24 10.59 7.44
C PRO A 15 -2.96 9.75 7.44
N VAL A 16 -1.84 10.33 7.02
CA VAL A 16 -0.58 9.61 7.01
C VAL A 16 -0.24 9.13 8.42
N PRO A 17 0.10 7.84 8.61
CA PRO A 17 0.46 7.33 9.92
C PRO A 17 1.62 8.14 10.50
N LYS A 18 1.49 8.54 11.77
CA LYS A 18 2.62 9.15 12.50
C LYS A 18 3.77 8.13 12.51
N PRO A 19 5.02 8.57 12.27
CA PRO A 19 6.15 7.66 12.34
C PRO A 19 6.23 6.92 13.67
N VAL A 20 6.50 5.62 13.60
CA VAL A 20 6.64 4.75 14.79
C VAL A 20 8.04 4.87 15.41
N ALA A 21 9.00 5.46 14.69
CA ALA A 21 10.37 5.69 15.15
C ALA A 21 11.00 6.92 14.46
N ALA A 22 12.33 7.01 14.46
CA ALA A 22 13.11 8.15 13.96
C ALA A 22 13.16 8.32 12.42
N TYR A 23 12.24 7.72 11.66
CA TYR A 23 12.16 7.81 10.21
C TYR A 23 10.90 8.58 9.78
N VAL A 24 10.82 9.00 8.50
CA VAL A 24 9.65 9.71 7.97
C VAL A 24 8.78 8.79 7.09
N PRO A 25 7.48 9.07 6.89
CA PRO A 25 6.59 8.19 6.13
C PRO A 25 6.98 8.05 4.65
N ALA A 26 7.56 9.11 4.10
CA ALA A 26 8.15 9.13 2.76
C ALA A 26 9.22 10.24 2.64
N VAL A 27 10.11 10.11 1.66
CA VAL A 27 11.07 11.15 1.25
C VAL A 27 10.95 11.41 -0.24
N MET A 28 11.22 12.65 -0.66
CA MET A 28 11.29 13.03 -2.07
C MET A 28 12.76 13.26 -2.46
N VAL A 29 13.22 12.58 -3.50
CA VAL A 29 14.56 12.73 -4.07
C VAL A 29 14.43 12.98 -5.57
N GLY A 30 14.67 14.22 -5.99
CA GLY A 30 14.38 14.64 -7.36
C GLY A 30 12.89 14.49 -7.67
N LYS A 31 12.55 13.62 -8.62
CA LYS A 31 11.15 13.31 -9.01
C LYS A 31 10.60 12.04 -8.39
N TYR A 32 11.39 11.34 -7.57
CA TYR A 32 10.97 10.08 -6.95
C TYR A 32 10.51 10.32 -5.52
N ILE A 33 9.37 9.73 -5.18
CA ILE A 33 8.89 9.63 -3.80
C ILE A 33 9.14 8.19 -3.35
N TYR A 34 9.92 8.04 -2.28
CA TYR A 34 10.19 6.75 -1.64
C TYR A 34 9.39 6.67 -0.34
N THR A 35 8.47 5.72 -0.26
CA THR A 35 7.75 5.47 0.99
C THR A 35 8.58 4.58 1.91
N SER A 36 8.46 4.83 3.21
CA SER A 36 8.83 3.85 4.23
C SER A 36 7.86 2.66 4.20
N GLY A 37 8.18 1.59 4.95
CA GLY A 37 7.29 0.44 5.08
C GLY A 37 5.94 0.85 5.67
N GLN A 38 4.85 0.49 4.97
CA GLN A 38 3.48 0.74 5.42
C GLN A 38 2.82 -0.56 5.87
N LEU A 39 2.20 -0.50 7.04
CA LEU A 39 1.51 -1.61 7.68
C LEU A 39 0.00 -1.56 7.34
N PRO A 40 -0.75 -2.66 7.53
CA PRO A 40 -2.20 -2.68 7.32
C PRO A 40 -2.92 -2.04 8.51
N LEU A 41 -2.65 -0.74 8.75
CA LEU A 41 -3.26 0.05 9.81
C LEU A 41 -4.59 0.63 9.35
N VAL A 42 -5.61 0.49 10.19
CA VAL A 42 -6.93 1.13 10.07
C VAL A 42 -7.23 1.81 11.40
N ASP A 43 -7.52 3.10 11.37
CA ASP A 43 -7.76 3.92 12.57
C ASP A 43 -6.65 3.80 13.64
N GLY A 44 -5.40 3.64 13.19
CA GLY A 44 -4.22 3.53 14.05
C GLY A 44 -3.92 2.12 14.57
N GLU A 45 -4.79 1.15 14.31
CA GLU A 45 -4.67 -0.24 14.78
C GLU A 45 -4.33 -1.20 13.64
N LEU A 46 -3.56 -2.26 13.95
CA LEU A 46 -3.26 -3.30 12.96
C LEU A 46 -4.52 -4.13 12.68
N ALA A 47 -5.07 -4.00 11.48
CA ALA A 47 -6.24 -4.77 11.06
C ALA A 47 -5.95 -6.27 10.94
N TYR A 48 -4.70 -6.63 10.61
CA TYR A 48 -4.25 -8.01 10.47
C TYR A 48 -2.90 -8.21 11.17
N LYS A 49 -2.86 -9.17 12.10
CA LYS A 49 -1.65 -9.51 12.88
C LYS A 49 -1.48 -11.02 12.97
N GLY A 50 -0.34 -11.53 12.51
CA GLY A 50 -0.03 -12.96 12.52
C GLY A 50 0.84 -13.38 11.34
N LYS A 51 0.95 -14.69 11.12
CA LYS A 51 1.62 -15.31 9.99
C LYS A 51 0.61 -15.85 8.97
N MET A 52 0.87 -15.60 7.68
CA MET A 52 0.11 -16.23 6.60
C MET A 52 0.32 -17.73 6.61
N GLY A 53 -0.77 -18.48 6.47
CA GLY A 53 -0.78 -19.94 6.54
C GLY A 53 -0.82 -20.50 7.97
N ARG A 54 -0.93 -19.64 9.00
CA ARG A 54 -1.16 -20.06 10.39
C ARG A 54 -2.30 -19.28 11.04
N GLU A 55 -2.07 -18.03 11.43
CA GLU A 55 -3.11 -17.18 12.02
C GLU A 55 -3.96 -16.47 10.96
N LEU A 56 -3.39 -16.24 9.77
CA LEU A 56 -4.04 -15.48 8.71
C LEU A 56 -4.14 -16.29 7.42
N THR A 57 -5.27 -16.14 6.72
CA THR A 57 -5.52 -16.76 5.42
C THR A 57 -4.92 -15.93 4.27
N GLU A 58 -4.79 -16.55 3.10
CA GLU A 58 -4.35 -15.88 1.87
C GLU A 58 -5.24 -14.67 1.53
N ASP A 59 -6.56 -14.82 1.61
CA ASP A 59 -7.53 -13.74 1.34
C ASP A 59 -7.42 -12.58 2.33
N GLN A 60 -7.19 -12.89 3.61
CA GLN A 60 -6.91 -11.86 4.63
C GLN A 60 -5.59 -11.14 4.33
N GLY A 61 -4.57 -11.86 3.86
CA GLY A 61 -3.33 -11.27 3.39
C GLY A 61 -3.55 -10.34 2.20
N TYR A 62 -4.33 -10.76 1.21
CA TYR A 62 -4.70 -9.94 0.06
C TYR A 62 -5.40 -8.64 0.48
N ALA A 63 -6.35 -8.73 1.41
CA ALA A 63 -7.01 -7.55 1.99
C ALA A 63 -6.03 -6.67 2.78
N ALA A 64 -5.10 -7.26 3.54
CA ALA A 64 -4.05 -6.53 4.25
C ALA A 64 -3.14 -5.76 3.28
N ALA A 65 -2.75 -6.37 2.16
CA ALA A 65 -1.93 -5.72 1.14
C ALA A 65 -2.63 -4.51 0.51
N LYS A 66 -3.95 -4.57 0.30
CA LYS A 66 -4.75 -3.40 -0.13
C LYS A 66 -4.64 -2.24 0.86
N ILE A 67 -4.76 -2.52 2.16
CA ILE A 67 -4.64 -1.49 3.21
C ILE A 67 -3.22 -0.90 3.22
N CYS A 68 -2.18 -1.73 3.12
CA CYS A 68 -0.80 -1.25 3.03
C CYS A 68 -0.62 -0.31 1.83
N ALA A 69 -1.18 -0.65 0.66
CA ALA A 69 -1.12 0.19 -0.53
C ALA A 69 -1.86 1.53 -0.34
N VAL A 70 -3.05 1.51 0.26
CA VAL A 70 -3.78 2.75 0.62
C VAL A 70 -2.95 3.64 1.55
N ASN A 71 -2.29 3.05 2.55
CA ASN A 71 -1.42 3.80 3.48
C ASN A 71 -0.18 4.36 2.77
N CYS A 72 0.40 3.63 1.80
CA CYS A 72 1.45 4.17 0.92
C CYS A 72 0.95 5.38 0.13
N LEU A 73 -0.25 5.28 -0.46
CA LEU A 73 -0.85 6.36 -1.25
C LEU A 73 -1.12 7.61 -0.41
N SER A 74 -1.51 7.47 0.87
CA SER A 74 -1.60 8.62 1.77
C SER A 74 -0.26 9.35 1.89
N ALA A 75 0.84 8.63 2.11
CA ALA A 75 2.17 9.22 2.24
C ALA A 75 2.65 9.86 0.92
N VAL A 76 2.36 9.22 -0.21
CA VAL A 76 2.66 9.78 -1.54
C VAL A 76 1.85 11.04 -1.79
N ARG A 77 0.55 11.05 -1.48
CA ARG A 77 -0.31 12.22 -1.66
C ARG A 77 0.18 13.41 -0.84
N GLU A 78 0.60 13.19 0.41
CA GLU A 78 1.13 14.26 1.25
C GLU A 78 2.38 14.90 0.62
N MET A 79 3.31 14.09 0.12
CA MET A 79 4.53 14.58 -0.52
C MET A 79 4.29 15.22 -1.90
N ALA A 80 3.35 14.70 -2.67
CA ALA A 80 3.02 15.18 -4.02
C ALA A 80 1.98 16.31 -4.03
N GLY A 81 1.31 16.58 -2.92
CA GLY A 81 0.16 17.48 -2.79
C GLY A 81 -1.17 16.91 -3.34
N SER A 82 -1.11 16.05 -4.35
CA SER A 82 -2.25 15.30 -4.91
C SER A 82 -1.72 14.04 -5.59
N LEU A 83 -2.50 12.95 -5.57
CA LEU A 83 -2.15 11.78 -6.37
C LEU A 83 -2.20 12.07 -7.87
N ASP A 84 -2.98 13.05 -8.32
CA ASP A 84 -3.03 13.46 -9.74
C ASP A 84 -1.68 13.96 -10.27
N HIS A 85 -0.74 14.30 -9.39
CA HIS A 85 0.63 14.67 -9.75
C HIS A 85 1.57 13.47 -9.91
N VAL A 86 1.11 12.24 -9.66
CA VAL A 86 1.90 11.02 -9.80
C VAL A 86 1.94 10.57 -11.26
N GLU A 87 3.12 10.56 -11.85
CA GLU A 87 3.30 10.11 -13.24
C GLU A 87 3.25 8.58 -13.37
N LYS A 88 3.85 7.85 -12.42
CA LYS A 88 3.96 6.38 -12.47
C LYS A 88 4.27 5.76 -11.12
N ILE A 89 3.68 4.60 -10.85
CA ILE A 89 4.15 3.69 -9.81
C ILE A 89 5.29 2.86 -10.40
N VAL A 90 6.52 3.15 -9.97
CA VAL A 90 7.72 2.53 -10.56
C VAL A 90 7.95 1.11 -10.02
N LYS A 91 7.75 0.91 -8.72
CA LYS A 91 8.10 -0.32 -8.00
C LYS A 91 7.12 -0.58 -6.87
N VAL A 92 6.76 -1.84 -6.65
CA VAL A 92 6.14 -2.30 -5.40
C VAL A 92 7.03 -3.36 -4.77
N THR A 93 7.29 -3.23 -3.47
CA THR A 93 8.00 -4.23 -2.68
C THR A 93 7.13 -4.61 -1.50
N GLY A 94 6.70 -5.88 -1.47
CA GLY A 94 5.83 -6.41 -0.42
C GLY A 94 6.56 -7.41 0.46
N PHE A 95 6.39 -7.29 1.78
CA PHE A 95 6.93 -8.25 2.76
C PHE A 95 5.76 -8.97 3.44
N VAL A 96 5.77 -10.30 3.39
CA VAL A 96 4.73 -11.14 3.99
C VAL A 96 5.33 -11.96 5.11
N ASN A 97 4.83 -11.80 6.33
CA ASN A 97 5.19 -12.67 7.45
C ASN A 97 4.51 -14.03 7.24
N SER A 98 5.27 -15.03 6.79
CA SER A 98 4.76 -16.35 6.43
C SER A 98 5.06 -17.40 7.50
N ALA A 99 4.15 -18.35 7.67
CA ALA A 99 4.41 -19.59 8.39
C ALA A 99 5.25 -20.53 7.52
N GLU A 100 5.86 -21.53 8.15
CA GLU A 100 6.56 -22.59 7.43
C GLU A 100 5.61 -23.28 6.43
N GLY A 101 6.09 -23.50 5.21
CA GLY A 101 5.31 -24.10 4.12
C GLY A 101 4.40 -23.15 3.35
N PHE A 102 4.19 -21.90 3.79
CA PHE A 102 3.42 -20.93 3.01
C PHE A 102 4.28 -20.31 1.89
N VAL A 103 3.85 -20.48 0.64
CA VAL A 103 4.59 -20.06 -0.58
C VAL A 103 3.77 -19.21 -1.57
N ASN A 104 2.59 -18.74 -1.15
CA ASN A 104 1.68 -17.96 -1.98
C ASN A 104 1.77 -16.44 -1.75
N GLN A 105 2.95 -15.94 -1.37
CA GLN A 105 3.18 -14.49 -1.19
C GLN A 105 2.80 -13.65 -2.43
N PRO A 106 3.00 -14.11 -3.68
CA PRO A 106 2.57 -13.34 -4.86
C PRO A 106 1.07 -13.03 -4.84
N LYS A 107 0.23 -14.00 -4.45
CA LYS A 107 -1.23 -13.79 -4.36
C LYS A 107 -1.61 -12.81 -3.26
N VAL A 108 -0.89 -12.81 -2.14
CA VAL A 108 -1.09 -11.82 -1.08
C VAL A 108 -0.76 -10.41 -1.59
N ILE A 109 0.39 -10.24 -2.25
CA ILE A 109 0.83 -8.92 -2.74
C ILE A 109 -0.02 -8.42 -3.93
N ASN A 110 -0.66 -9.32 -4.69
CA ASN A 110 -1.62 -8.93 -5.72
C ASN A 110 -2.74 -8.01 -5.19
N GLY A 111 -3.09 -8.08 -3.90
CA GLY A 111 -4.03 -7.13 -3.32
C GLY A 111 -3.59 -5.67 -3.51
N ALA A 112 -2.31 -5.39 -3.27
CA ALA A 112 -1.73 -4.07 -3.55
C ALA A 112 -1.64 -3.80 -5.05
N SER A 113 -1.15 -4.76 -5.83
CA SER A 113 -0.86 -4.55 -7.26
C SER A 113 -2.14 -4.32 -8.09
N GLU A 114 -3.19 -5.09 -7.84
CA GLU A 114 -4.48 -4.95 -8.52
C GLU A 114 -5.15 -3.64 -8.14
N LEU A 115 -5.11 -3.24 -6.86
CA LEU A 115 -5.65 -1.95 -6.42
C LEU A 115 -4.95 -0.78 -7.12
N LEU A 116 -3.61 -0.83 -7.23
CA LEU A 116 -2.86 0.21 -7.94
C LEU A 116 -3.19 0.22 -9.44
N GLY A 117 -3.43 -0.95 -10.05
CA GLY A 117 -3.91 -1.06 -11.42
C GLY A 117 -5.31 -0.46 -11.61
N GLU A 118 -6.23 -0.72 -10.68
CA GLU A 118 -7.59 -0.16 -10.70
C GLU A 118 -7.61 1.37 -10.58
N ILE A 119 -6.72 1.94 -9.76
CA ILE A 119 -6.64 3.39 -9.54
C ILE A 119 -5.89 4.09 -10.68
N PHE A 120 -4.70 3.59 -11.04
CA PHE A 120 -3.75 4.29 -11.92
C PHE A 120 -3.75 3.78 -13.37
N GLY A 121 -4.42 2.68 -13.68
CA GLY A 121 -4.39 2.07 -15.01
C GLY A 121 -2.96 1.71 -15.43
N GLU A 122 -2.56 2.09 -16.64
CA GLU A 122 -1.20 1.85 -17.16
C GLU A 122 -0.10 2.46 -16.28
N ALA A 123 -0.36 3.61 -15.64
CA ALA A 123 0.59 4.24 -14.72
C ALA A 123 0.80 3.43 -13.43
N GLY A 124 -0.12 2.52 -13.11
CA GLY A 124 -0.04 1.60 -11.98
C GLY A 124 0.82 0.35 -12.25
N ARG A 125 1.24 0.11 -13.49
CA ARG A 125 2.06 -1.06 -13.86
C ARG A 125 3.50 -0.86 -13.41
N HIS A 126 3.85 -1.54 -12.32
CA HIS A 126 5.11 -1.43 -11.60
C HIS A 126 5.99 -2.67 -11.76
N ALA A 127 7.28 -2.50 -11.46
CA ALA A 127 8.24 -3.60 -11.30
C ALA A 127 8.14 -4.26 -9.93
#